data_AF-A0A537RP38-F1
#
_entry.id   AF-A0A537RP38-F1
#
_cell.length_a   1.000
_cell.length_b   1.000
_cell.length_c   1.000
_cell.angle_alpha   90.00
_cell.angle_beta   90.00
_cell.angle_gamma   90.00
#
_symmetry.space_group_name_H-M   'P 1'
#
loop_
_entity.id
_entity.type
_entity.pdbx_description
1 polymer ?
#
loop_
_entity_poly.entity_id
_entity_poly.type
_entity_poly.pdbx_seq_one_letter_code
_entity_poly.pdbx_strand_id
1 'polypeptide(L)'
;MLEQLTAEAGRQMQDFSLVYKAFLSIGEAKRGPFDAREPGTGSLVEITDDIKRLFDLGFQKIIVRYRGNSAADQMRQIDRFVGEIVPKV
;
A
#
# COMPACT_ATOMS: atom_id res chain seq x y z
N MET A 1 7.07 -0.39 -19.11
CA MET A 1 7.79 0.90 -18.96
C MET A 1 9.00 0.76 -18.04
N LEU A 2 8.86 0.36 -16.77
CA LEU A 2 10.03 0.22 -15.89
C LEU A 2 11.02 -0.85 -16.39
N GLU A 3 10.53 -2.02 -16.80
CA GLU A 3 11.35 -3.08 -17.41
C GLU A 3 12.14 -2.61 -18.63
N GLN A 4 11.53 -1.73 -19.43
CA GLN A 4 12.17 -1.17 -20.62
C GLN A 4 13.29 -0.20 -20.20
N LEU A 5 13.00 0.72 -19.28
CA LEU A 5 13.98 1.69 -18.78
C LEU A 5 15.18 1.02 -18.12
N THR A 6 14.97 -0.14 -17.47
CA THR A 6 16.04 -0.85 -16.78
C THR A 6 16.91 -1.62 -17.76
N ALA A 7 16.31 -2.24 -18.78
CA ALA A 7 17.03 -2.83 -19.90
C ALA A 7 17.87 -1.77 -20.65
N GLU A 8 17.30 -0.61 -20.95
CA GLU A 8 18.01 0.52 -21.60
C GLU A 8 19.20 1.02 -20.78
N ALA A 9 19.09 0.98 -19.44
CA ALA A 9 20.17 1.34 -18.52
C ALA A 9 21.18 0.20 -18.26
N GLY A 10 21.05 -0.95 -18.92
CA GLY A 10 21.90 -2.13 -18.70
C GLY A 10 21.74 -2.77 -17.32
N ARG A 11 20.57 -2.60 -16.69
CA ARG A 11 20.22 -3.16 -15.38
C ARG A 11 19.15 -4.23 -15.50
N GLN A 12 19.09 -5.12 -14.53
CA GLN A 12 18.07 -6.16 -14.42
C GLN A 12 17.02 -5.78 -13.37
N MET A 13 15.77 -6.22 -13.54
CA MET A 13 14.70 -5.96 -12.56
C MET A 13 15.05 -6.45 -11.15
N GLN A 14 15.83 -7.53 -11.05
CA GLN A 14 16.30 -8.08 -9.78
C GLN A 14 17.34 -7.21 -9.05
N ASP A 15 17.89 -6.19 -9.72
CA ASP A 15 18.86 -5.27 -9.11
C ASP A 15 18.19 -4.24 -8.18
N PHE A 16 16.86 -4.18 -8.16
CA PHE A 16 16.11 -3.27 -7.31
C PHE A 16 14.81 -3.89 -6.82
N SER A 17 14.30 -3.34 -5.72
CA SER A 17 13.01 -3.72 -5.14
C SER A 17 12.07 -2.53 -5.14
N LEU A 18 10.84 -2.77 -5.58
CA LEU A 18 9.78 -1.78 -5.48
C LEU A 18 9.14 -1.84 -4.10
N VAL A 19 9.09 -0.69 -3.43
CA VAL A 19 8.48 -0.53 -2.12
C VAL A 19 7.41 0.54 -2.19
N TYR A 20 6.18 0.21 -1.77
CA TYR A 20 5.09 1.17 -1.71
C TYR A 20 4.89 1.66 -0.28
N LYS A 21 4.61 2.95 -0.10
CA LYS A 21 4.24 3.52 1.20
C LYS A 21 2.78 3.93 1.16
N ALA A 22 1.97 3.31 2.03
CA ALA A 22 0.55 3.59 2.16
C ALA A 22 0.21 4.22 3.51
N PHE A 23 -0.86 5.02 3.53
CA PHE A 23 -1.43 5.52 4.79
C PHE A 23 -2.73 4.80 5.10
N LEU A 24 -2.85 4.28 6.32
CA LEU A 24 -4.01 3.54 6.76
C LEU A 24 -5.12 4.47 7.24
N SER A 25 -6.33 4.19 6.76
CA SER A 25 -7.57 4.78 7.25
C SER A 25 -8.72 3.77 7.09
N ILE A 26 -8.66 2.67 7.85
CA ILE A 26 -9.65 1.60 7.77
C ILE A 26 -10.98 2.10 8.32
N GLY A 27 -12.01 2.06 7.47
CA GLY A 27 -13.36 2.55 7.72
C GLY A 27 -13.63 3.95 7.14
N GLU A 28 -12.61 4.66 6.66
CA GLU A 28 -12.75 6.04 6.17
C GLU A 28 -11.97 6.22 4.87
N ALA A 29 -12.69 6.43 3.76
CA ALA A 29 -12.06 6.72 2.47
C ALA A 29 -11.50 8.15 2.46
N LYS A 30 -10.24 8.30 2.07
CA LYS A 30 -9.60 9.61 1.89
C LYS A 30 -9.31 9.84 0.42
N ARG A 31 -9.41 11.10 0.00
CA ARG A 31 -9.06 11.48 -1.37
C ARG A 31 -7.60 11.87 -1.44
N GLY A 32 -6.90 11.30 -2.42
CA GLY A 32 -5.55 11.68 -2.77
C GLY A 32 -5.51 13.01 -3.56
N PRO A 33 -4.31 13.47 -3.94
CA PRO A 33 -4.12 14.73 -4.65
C PRO A 33 -4.74 14.77 -6.06
N PHE A 34 -5.13 13.62 -6.61
CA PHE A 34 -5.77 13.48 -7.92
C PHE A 34 -7.27 13.14 -7.81
N ASP A 35 -7.90 13.45 -6.68
CA ASP A 35 -9.32 13.24 -6.36
C ASP A 35 -9.82 11.78 -6.34
N ALA A 36 -8.96 10.81 -6.67
CA ALA A 36 -9.19 9.39 -6.46
C ALA A 36 -9.02 8.99 -4.97
N ARG A 37 -9.63 7.87 -4.57
CA ARG A 37 -9.40 7.27 -3.23
C ARG A 37 -7.92 6.93 -3.05
N GLU A 38 -7.33 7.32 -1.93
CA GLU A 38 -5.95 6.98 -1.57
C GLU A 38 -5.86 5.49 -1.20
N PRO A 39 -4.94 4.71 -1.79
CA PRO A 39 -4.72 3.33 -1.40
C PRO A 39 -4.41 3.18 0.08
N GLY A 40 -5.01 2.18 0.75
CA GLY A 40 -4.90 2.02 2.20
C GLY A 40 -6.00 2.73 3.01
N THR A 41 -6.96 3.39 2.35
CA THR A 41 -8.09 4.08 3.00
C THR A 41 -9.43 3.52 2.52
N GLY A 42 -10.48 3.62 3.34
CA GLY A 42 -11.80 3.09 3.02
C GLY A 42 -12.11 1.76 3.71
N SER A 43 -12.98 0.97 3.11
CA SER A 43 -13.40 -0.33 3.65
C SER A 43 -12.27 -1.36 3.64
N LEU A 44 -12.43 -2.43 4.43
CA LEU A 44 -11.47 -3.55 4.45
C LEU A 44 -11.30 -4.20 3.07
N VAL A 45 -12.38 -4.32 2.31
CA VAL A 45 -12.37 -4.92 0.96
C VAL A 45 -11.56 -4.04 0.02
N GLU A 46 -11.86 -2.74 -0.02
CA GLU A 46 -11.12 -1.79 -0.86
C GLU A 46 -9.62 -1.79 -0.56
N ILE A 47 -9.24 -1.81 0.73
CA ILE A 47 -7.84 -1.84 1.12
C ILE A 47 -7.20 -3.19 0.77
N THR A 48 -7.90 -4.31 0.93
CA THR A 48 -7.39 -5.63 0.54
C THR A 48 -7.09 -5.67 -0.96
N ASP A 49 -8.01 -5.14 -1.77
CA ASP A 49 -7.86 -5.09 -3.23
C ASP A 49 -6.73 -4.13 -3.65
N ASP A 50 -6.53 -3.01 -2.94
CA ASP A 50 -5.38 -2.14 -3.16
C ASP A 50 -4.06 -2.89 -3.00
N ILE A 51 -3.93 -3.65 -1.90
CA ILE A 51 -2.69 -4.36 -1.57
C ILE A 51 -2.40 -5.45 -2.61
N LYS A 52 -3.40 -6.23 -3.03
CA LYS A 52 -3.27 -7.20 -4.13
C LYS A 52 -2.80 -6.54 -5.42
N ARG A 53 -3.46 -5.44 -5.79
CA ARG A 53 -3.10 -4.68 -6.99
C ARG A 53 -1.67 -4.16 -6.93
N LEU A 54 -1.16 -3.77 -5.76
CA LEU A 54 0.24 -3.38 -5.60
C LEU A 54 1.19 -4.55 -5.85
N PHE A 55 0.88 -5.75 -5.37
CA PHE A 55 1.66 -6.96 -5.68
C PHE A 55 1.61 -7.29 -7.17
N ASP A 56 0.44 -7.21 -7.81
CA ASP A 56 0.30 -7.41 -9.27
C ASP A 56 1.12 -6.40 -10.09
N LEU A 57 1.32 -5.18 -9.56
CA LEU A 57 2.16 -4.14 -10.17
C LEU A 57 3.67 -4.35 -9.91
N GLY A 58 4.06 -5.42 -9.20
CA GLY A 58 5.46 -5.77 -8.93
C GLY A 58 6.05 -5.13 -7.69
N PHE A 59 5.26 -4.48 -6.84
CA PHE A 59 5.74 -4.08 -5.50
C PHE A 59 5.97 -5.32 -4.65
N GLN A 60 7.08 -5.35 -3.92
CA GLN A 60 7.47 -6.53 -3.12
C GLN A 60 7.29 -6.27 -1.62
N LYS A 61 7.28 -5.00 -1.23
CA LYS A 61 7.16 -4.56 0.16
C LYS A 61 6.21 -3.39 0.24
N ILE A 62 5.42 -3.36 1.31
CA ILE A 62 4.51 -2.27 1.59
C ILE A 62 4.80 -1.77 3.00
N ILE A 63 5.06 -0.47 3.11
CA ILE A 63 5.24 0.23 4.37
C ILE A 63 3.91 0.89 4.69
N VAL A 64 3.25 0.46 5.76
CA VAL A 64 2.00 1.05 6.24
C VAL A 64 2.26 2.03 7.37
N ARG A 65 1.53 3.15 7.37
CA ARG A 65 1.59 4.15 8.44
C ARG A 65 0.21 4.73 8.73
N TYR A 66 -0.07 5.04 9.99
CA TYR A 66 -1.23 5.84 10.37
C TYR A 66 -0.86 7.34 10.43
N ARG A 67 -1.76 8.22 9.94
CA ARG A 67 -1.55 9.67 9.83
C ARG A 67 -2.29 10.49 10.90
N GLY A 68 -2.94 9.84 11.86
CA GLY A 68 -3.67 10.53 12.94
C GLY A 68 -2.81 10.86 14.15
N ASN A 69 -3.42 11.56 15.12
CA ASN A 69 -2.72 12.17 16.26
C ASN A 69 -2.74 11.32 17.54
N SER A 70 -3.17 10.06 17.45
CA SER A 70 -3.40 9.19 18.61
C SER A 70 -2.63 7.88 18.43
N ALA A 71 -1.74 7.59 19.39
CA ALA A 71 -1.01 6.33 19.43
C ALA A 71 -1.95 5.13 19.60
N ALA A 72 -3.04 5.30 20.36
CA ALA A 72 -4.04 4.25 20.52
C ALA A 72 -4.77 3.95 19.20
N ASP A 73 -5.10 4.98 18.41
CA ASP A 73 -5.68 4.79 17.08
C ASP A 73 -4.69 4.17 16.10
N GLN A 74 -3.42 4.58 16.18
CA GLN A 74 -2.37 3.96 15.38
C GLN A 74 -2.29 2.46 15.65
N MET A 75 -2.21 2.04 16.91
CA MET A 75 -2.15 0.62 17.27
C MET A 75 -3.38 -0.12 16.76
N ARG A 76 -4.60 0.41 17.02
CA ARG A 76 -5.84 -0.20 16.53
C ARG A 76 -5.84 -0.39 15.00
N GLN A 77 -5.43 0.63 14.25
CA GLN A 77 -5.39 0.55 12.78
C GLN A 77 -4.37 -0.47 12.29
N ILE A 78 -3.20 -0.56 12.94
CA ILE A 78 -2.17 -1.55 12.60
C ILE A 78 -2.63 -2.97 12.95
N ASP A 79 -3.20 -3.18 14.14
CA ASP A 79 -3.71 -4.49 14.57
C ASP A 79 -4.79 -5.00 13.61
N ARG A 80 -5.70 -4.11 13.19
CA ARG A 80 -6.72 -4.44 12.19
C ARG A 80 -6.13 -4.75 10.83
N PHE A 81 -5.14 -3.98 10.38
CA PHE A 81 -4.45 -4.27 9.12
C PHE A 81 -3.78 -5.66 9.16
N VAL A 82 -3.05 -5.97 10.22
CA VAL A 82 -2.35 -7.25 10.39
C VAL A 82 -3.33 -8.42 10.56
N GLY A 83 -4.41 -8.24 11.34
CA GLY A 83 -5.36 -9.30 11.62
C GLY A 83 -6.37 -9.55 10.51
N GLU A 84 -6.78 -8.51 9.78
CA GLU A 84 -7.91 -8.58 8.86
C GLU A 84 -7.53 -8.48 7.38
N ILE A 85 -6.37 -7.92 7.04
CA ILE A 85 -5.97 -7.65 5.64
C ILE A 85 -4.76 -8.49 5.23
N VAL A 86 -3.66 -8.47 6.00
CA VAL A 86 -2.44 -9.24 5.69
C VAL A 86 -2.69 -10.73 5.39
N PRO A 87 -3.61 -11.45 6.06
CA PRO A 87 -3.85 -12.87 5.76
C PRO A 87 -4.58 -13.14 4.44
N LYS A 88 -5.07 -12.10 3.74
CA LYS A 88 -5.94 -12.22 2.56
C LYS A 88 -5.27 -11.79 1.25
N VAL A 89 -4.03 -11.34 1.33
CA VAL A 89 -3.28 -10.72 0.22
C VAL A 89 -2.08 -11.56 -0.17
#